data_AF-A0A522NL78-F1
#
_entry.id   AF-A0A522NL78-F1
#
_cell.length_a   1.000
_cell.length_b   1.000
_cell.length_c   1.000
_cell.angle_alpha   90.00
_cell.angle_beta   90.00
_cell.angle_gamma   90.00
#
_symmetry.space_group_name_H-M   'P 1'
#
loop_
_entity.id
_entity.type
_entity.pdbx_description
1 polymer ?
#
loop_
_entity_poly.entity_id
_entity_poly.type
_entity_poly.pdbx_seq_one_letter_code
_entity_poly.pdbx_strand_id
1 'polypeptide(L)'
;MRRLVRRLITVIAVTFVALSVAVIATPGVSSAECDPNMSWNETTFSCEPPPAPPAWYTPPPPYAPSFASQDVPPPPPRPSWAPQDPMWRAGVNQWGVYVGYVWVPL
;
A
#
# COMPACT_ATOMS: atom_id res chain seq x y z
N MET A 1 16.93 -15.29 -57.77
CA MET A 1 15.80 -14.61 -57.10
C MET A 1 15.40 -15.25 -55.77
N ARG A 2 15.06 -16.56 -55.69
CA ARG A 2 14.64 -17.24 -54.44
C ARG A 2 15.57 -17.07 -53.22
N ARG A 3 16.89 -17.15 -53.39
CA ARG A 3 17.85 -16.96 -52.29
C ARG A 3 17.85 -15.54 -51.73
N LEU A 4 17.65 -14.54 -52.59
CA LEU A 4 17.66 -13.12 -52.21
C LEU A 4 16.37 -12.76 -51.46
N VAL A 5 15.23 -13.25 -51.95
CA VAL A 5 13.93 -13.12 -51.27
C VAL A 5 13.97 -13.77 -49.88
N ARG A 6 14.54 -14.99 -49.77
CA ARG A 6 14.65 -15.68 -48.49
C ARG A 6 15.52 -14.93 -47.49
N ARG A 7 16.64 -14.35 -47.93
CA ARG A 7 17.52 -13.50 -47.11
C ARG A 7 16.80 -12.24 -46.64
N LEU A 8 16.04 -11.60 -47.53
CA LEU A 8 15.28 -10.40 -47.20
C LEU A 8 14.23 -10.68 -46.11
N ILE A 9 13.48 -11.78 -46.23
CA ILE A 9 12.48 -12.19 -45.25
C ILE A 9 13.13 -12.47 -43.89
N THR A 10 14.27 -13.16 -43.86
CA THR A 10 14.98 -13.40 -42.58
C THR A 10 15.46 -12.12 -41.93
N VAL A 11 15.97 -11.15 -42.70
CA VAL A 11 16.42 -9.86 -42.15
C VAL A 11 15.23 -9.12 -41.55
N ILE A 12 14.10 -9.07 -42.26
CA ILE A 12 12.87 -8.42 -41.78
C ILE A 12 12.36 -9.11 -40.50
N ALA A 13 12.31 -10.45 -40.48
CA ALA A 13 11.87 -11.18 -39.29
C ALA A 13 12.77 -10.90 -38.08
N VAL A 14 14.09 -10.87 -38.28
CA VAL A 14 15.05 -10.58 -37.20
C VAL A 14 14.90 -9.15 -36.70
N THR A 15 14.71 -8.16 -37.58
CA THR A 15 14.54 -6.77 -37.15
C THR A 15 13.23 -6.58 -36.39
N PHE A 16 12.13 -7.21 -36.82
CA PHE A 16 10.87 -7.16 -36.09
C PHE A 16 10.97 -7.81 -34.70
N VAL A 17 11.63 -8.96 -34.59
CA VAL A 17 11.87 -9.61 -33.30
C VAL A 17 12.71 -8.70 -32.39
N ALA A 18 13.81 -8.14 -32.90
CA ALA A 18 14.66 -7.23 -32.13
C ALA A 18 13.91 -5.98 -31.66
N LEU A 19 13.08 -5.38 -32.52
CA LEU A 19 12.25 -4.22 -32.16
C LEU A 19 11.19 -4.58 -31.12
N SER A 20 10.53 -5.73 -31.25
CA SER A 20 9.55 -6.17 -30.26
C SER A 20 10.18 -6.46 -28.89
N VAL A 21 11.37 -7.08 -28.86
CA VAL A 21 12.12 -7.29 -27.62
C VAL A 21 12.55 -5.97 -27.00
N ALA A 22 13.00 -5.00 -27.82
CA ALA A 22 13.32 -3.68 -27.33
C ALA A 22 12.09 -3.00 -26.70
N VAL A 23 10.92 -3.03 -27.32
CA VAL A 23 9.69 -2.43 -26.77
C VAL A 23 9.21 -3.10 -25.48
N ILE A 24 9.45 -4.41 -25.31
CA ILE A 24 9.05 -5.13 -24.08
C ILE A 24 10.09 -4.92 -22.97
N ALA A 25 11.37 -4.99 -23.30
CA ALA A 25 12.47 -4.95 -22.33
C ALA A 25 12.90 -3.52 -21.96
N THR A 26 12.65 -2.54 -22.83
CA THR A 26 12.68 -1.13 -22.45
C THR A 26 11.28 -0.78 -21.99
N PRO A 27 11.02 -0.63 -20.67
CA PRO A 27 9.79 0.00 -20.25
C PRO A 27 9.74 1.33 -20.99
N GLY A 28 8.69 1.52 -21.79
CA GLY A 28 8.45 2.79 -22.44
C GLY A 28 8.59 3.88 -21.38
N VAL A 29 9.35 4.92 -21.72
CA VAL A 29 9.53 6.14 -20.91
C VAL A 29 8.18 6.84 -20.73
N SER A 30 7.34 6.23 -19.91
CA SER A 30 6.05 6.67 -19.40
C SER A 30 5.90 6.26 -17.92
N SER A 31 6.89 5.53 -17.39
CA SER A 31 7.13 5.24 -15.99
C SER A 31 8.60 5.57 -15.68
N ALA A 32 8.94 6.85 -15.60
CA ALA A 32 9.93 7.17 -14.57
C ALA A 32 9.24 6.74 -13.29
N GLU A 33 9.68 5.63 -12.69
CA GLU A 33 9.22 5.24 -11.35
C GLU A 33 9.30 6.51 -10.52
N CYS A 34 8.14 7.02 -10.08
CA CYS A 34 8.12 8.24 -9.29
C CYS A 34 9.04 8.01 -8.08
N ASP A 35 9.61 9.09 -7.55
CA ASP A 35 10.33 9.03 -6.29
C ASP A 35 9.48 8.24 -5.26
N PRO A 36 10.06 7.41 -4.37
CA PRO A 36 9.29 6.56 -3.46
C PRO A 36 8.21 7.27 -2.64
N ASN A 37 8.29 8.60 -2.47
CA ASN A 37 7.28 9.41 -1.79
C ASN A 37 6.33 10.18 -2.74
N MET A 38 6.21 9.75 -4.00
CA MET A 38 5.36 10.37 -5.02
C MET A 38 4.55 9.33 -5.76
N SER A 39 3.39 9.74 -6.25
CA SER A 39 2.50 8.93 -7.08
C SER A 39 2.27 9.60 -8.44
N TRP A 40 2.13 8.80 -9.49
CA TRP A 40 1.78 9.28 -10.82
C TRP A 40 0.33 9.77 -10.86
N ASN A 41 0.11 11.03 -11.23
CA ASN A 41 -1.20 11.59 -11.46
C ASN A 41 -1.54 11.54 -12.96
N GLU A 42 -2.49 10.67 -13.35
CA GLU A 42 -2.91 10.50 -14.75
C GLU A 42 -3.65 11.72 -15.32
N THR A 43 -4.17 12.61 -14.46
CA THR A 43 -4.89 13.81 -14.90
C THR A 43 -3.93 14.93 -15.30
N THR A 44 -2.82 15.09 -14.58
CA THR A 44 -1.82 16.13 -14.81
C THR A 44 -0.56 15.62 -15.53
N PHE A 45 -0.44 14.30 -15.72
CA PHE A 45 0.73 13.62 -16.28
C PHE A 45 2.04 13.98 -15.55
N SER A 46 1.98 14.08 -14.22
CA SER A 46 3.13 14.40 -13.37
C SER A 46 3.21 13.51 -12.13
N CYS A 47 4.42 13.28 -11.62
CA CYS A 47 4.63 12.72 -10.29
C CYS A 47 4.35 13.79 -9.24
N GLU A 48 3.44 13.52 -8.31
CA GLU A 48 3.07 14.43 -7.23
C GLU A 48 3.21 13.73 -5.87
N PRO A 49 3.61 14.47 -4.82
CA PRO A 49 3.55 13.94 -3.47
C PRO A 49 2.09 13.71 -3.05
N PRO A 50 1.82 12.76 -2.13
CA PRO A 50 0.50 12.61 -1.54
C PRO A 50 0.01 13.93 -0.94
N PRO A 51 -1.29 14.26 -1.08
CA PRO A 51 -1.84 15.45 -0.45
C PRO A 51 -1.66 15.37 1.06
N ALA A 52 -1.40 16.53 1.68
CA ALA A 52 -1.37 16.62 3.13
C ALA A 52 -2.73 16.20 3.71
N PRO A 53 -2.75 15.58 4.90
CA PRO A 53 -4.00 15.28 5.58
C PRO A 53 -4.81 16.58 5.78
N PRO A 54 -6.14 16.52 5.65
CA PRO A 54 -6.97 17.71 5.73
C PRO A 54 -6.95 18.29 7.14
N ALA A 55 -7.19 19.60 7.28
CA ALA A 55 -7.08 20.31 8.57
C ALA A 55 -8.03 19.78 9.67
N TRP A 56 -9.13 19.12 9.30
CA TRP A 56 -10.07 18.50 10.25
C TRP A 56 -9.60 17.11 10.72
N TYR A 57 -8.63 16.50 10.04
CA TYR A 57 -8.15 15.18 10.39
C TYR A 57 -7.25 15.26 11.62
N THR A 58 -7.70 14.63 12.70
CA THR A 58 -6.88 14.42 13.89
C THR A 58 -6.34 13.00 13.84
N PRO A 59 -5.00 12.79 13.86
CA PRO A 59 -4.44 11.46 13.89
C PRO A 59 -4.85 10.73 15.17
N PRO A 60 -5.06 9.40 15.13
CA PRO A 60 -5.32 8.61 16.32
C PRO A 60 -4.20 8.78 17.36
N PRO A 61 -4.52 8.70 18.66
CA PRO A 61 -3.50 8.80 19.68
C PRO A 61 -2.52 7.62 19.59
N PRO A 62 -1.24 7.78 19.99
CA PRO A 62 -0.20 6.76 19.77
C PRO A 62 -0.46 5.39 20.41
N TYR A 63 -1.27 5.34 21.47
CA TYR A 63 -1.66 4.09 22.13
C TYR A 63 -2.82 3.38 21.43
N ALA A 64 -3.56 4.07 20.54
CA ALA A 64 -4.72 3.49 19.87
C ALA A 64 -4.24 2.41 18.89
N PRO A 65 -4.79 1.19 18.99
CA PRO A 65 -4.53 0.17 17.97
C PRO A 65 -4.99 0.66 16.59
N SER A 66 -4.31 0.22 15.53
CA SER A 66 -4.63 0.62 14.15
C SER A 66 -6.06 0.29 13.70
N PHE A 67 -6.70 -0.68 14.33
CA PHE A 67 -8.08 -1.09 14.09
C PHE A 67 -9.11 -0.37 14.97
N ALA A 68 -8.66 0.52 15.85
CA ALA A 68 -9.49 1.23 16.78
C ALA A 68 -9.96 2.56 16.16
N SER A 69 -11.07 3.10 16.67
CA SER A 69 -11.62 4.39 16.21
C SER A 69 -10.65 5.55 16.48
N GLN A 70 -10.87 6.70 15.83
CA GLN A 70 -10.04 7.90 16.06
C GLN A 70 -10.10 8.40 17.52
N ASP A 71 -11.28 8.28 18.15
CA ASP A 71 -11.55 8.80 19.50
C ASP A 71 -11.48 7.71 20.59
N VAL A 72 -10.52 6.79 20.49
CA VAL A 72 -10.35 5.73 21.49
C VAL A 72 -9.88 6.34 22.80
N PRO A 73 -10.57 6.09 23.93
CA PRO A 73 -10.15 6.61 25.22
C PRO A 73 -8.84 5.96 25.66
N PRO A 74 -8.07 6.60 26.56
CA PRO A 74 -6.86 5.99 27.10
C PRO A 74 -7.16 4.66 27.80
N PRO A 75 -6.24 3.68 27.74
CA PRO A 75 -6.43 2.40 28.39
C PRO A 75 -6.54 2.59 29.92
N PRO A 76 -7.45 1.86 30.58
CA PRO A 76 -7.53 1.88 32.03
C PRO A 76 -6.28 1.23 32.65
N PRO A 77 -5.98 1.49 33.93
CA PRO A 77 -4.94 0.77 34.65
C PRO A 77 -5.23 -0.73 34.68
N ARG A 78 -4.17 -1.55 34.60
CA ARG A 78 -4.31 -3.01 34.70
C ARG A 78 -4.87 -3.40 36.08
N PRO A 79 -6.01 -4.12 36.15
CA PRO A 79 -6.51 -4.66 37.40
C PRO A 79 -5.52 -5.63 38.04
N SER A 80 -5.46 -5.68 39.37
CA SER A 80 -4.50 -6.54 40.10
C SER A 80 -4.70 -8.04 39.87
N TRP A 81 -5.91 -8.46 39.52
CA TRP A 81 -6.26 -9.85 39.21
C TRP A 81 -5.98 -10.21 37.75
N ALA A 82 -5.79 -9.23 36.86
CA ALA A 82 -5.65 -9.46 35.43
C ALA A 82 -4.21 -9.86 35.08
N PRO A 83 -3.99 -10.95 34.31
CA PRO A 83 -2.65 -11.36 33.92
C PRO A 83 -1.99 -10.35 32.97
N GLN A 84 -2.77 -9.77 32.07
CA GLN A 84 -2.32 -8.88 30.99
C GLN A 84 -2.95 -7.49 31.08
N ASP A 85 -2.34 -6.53 30.38
CA ASP A 85 -2.86 -5.17 30.25
C ASP A 85 -4.19 -5.14 29.47
N PRO A 86 -5.03 -4.11 29.69
CA PRO A 86 -6.27 -3.93 28.96
C PRO A 86 -6.04 -3.81 27.45
N MET A 87 -6.91 -4.45 26.68
CA MET A 87 -6.91 -4.41 25.22
C MET A 87 -8.20 -3.79 24.69
N TRP A 88 -8.13 -3.21 23.50
CA TRP A 88 -9.29 -2.62 22.83
C TRP A 88 -10.06 -3.67 22.05
N ARG A 89 -11.39 -3.69 22.18
CA ARG A 89 -12.28 -4.56 21.38
C ARG A 89 -13.16 -3.73 20.45
N ALA A 90 -12.77 -3.62 19.18
CA ALA A 90 -13.43 -2.76 18.20
C ALA A 90 -14.93 -3.07 18.00
N GLY A 91 -15.34 -4.35 18.02
CA GLY A 91 -16.75 -4.72 17.82
C GLY A 91 -17.72 -4.16 18.87
N VAL A 92 -17.23 -3.76 20.04
CA VAL A 92 -18.01 -3.16 21.13
C VAL A 92 -17.44 -1.82 21.62
N ASN A 93 -16.38 -1.33 20.96
CA ASN A 93 -15.66 -0.10 21.31
C ASN A 93 -15.38 0.06 22.82
N GLN A 94 -14.78 -0.96 23.43
CA GLN A 94 -14.48 -0.93 24.86
C GLN A 94 -13.11 -1.52 25.19
N TRP A 95 -12.56 -1.09 26.33
CA TRP A 95 -11.41 -1.72 26.98
C TRP A 95 -11.83 -2.95 27.77
N GLY A 96 -10.91 -3.90 27.91
CA GLY A 96 -11.15 -5.09 28.70
C GLY A 96 -9.99 -6.06 28.67
N VAL A 97 -10.17 -7.20 29.32
CA VAL A 97 -9.18 -8.29 29.37
C VAL A 97 -9.87 -9.63 29.14
N TYR A 98 -9.13 -10.59 28.57
CA TYR A 98 -9.58 -11.97 28.49
C TYR A 98 -9.17 -12.76 29.73
N VAL A 99 -10.14 -13.39 30.40
CA VAL A 99 -9.88 -14.39 31.44
C VAL A 99 -10.20 -15.75 30.85
N GLY A 100 -9.16 -16.50 30.47
CA GLY A 100 -9.31 -17.66 29.59
C GLY A 100 -9.87 -17.22 28.23
N TYR A 101 -11.09 -17.65 27.91
CA TYR A 101 -11.80 -17.28 26.67
C TYR A 101 -12.93 -16.26 26.89
N VAL A 102 -13.10 -15.76 28.12
CA VAL A 102 -14.18 -14.84 28.48
C VAL A 102 -13.68 -13.41 28.43
N TRP A 103 -14.43 -12.54 27.76
CA TRP A 103 -14.17 -11.11 27.69
C TRP A 103 -14.75 -10.39 28.93
N VAL A 104 -13.91 -9.65 29.65
CA VAL A 104 -14.29 -8.86 30.82
C VAL A 104 -14.11 -7.36 30.51
N PRO A 105 -15.18 -6.55 30.49
CA PRO A 105 -15.11 -5.09 30.35
C PRO A 105 -14.30 -4.43 31.46
N LEU A 106 -13.61 -3.33 31.13
CA LEU A 106 -12.97 -2.43 32.09
C LEU A 106 -13.41 -0.99 31.87
#